data_AF-A0A2D6X389-F1
#
_entry.id   AF-A0A2D6X389-F1
#
_cell.length_a   1.000
_cell.length_b   1.000
_cell.length_c   1.000
_cell.angle_alpha   90.00
_cell.angle_beta   90.00
_cell.angle_gamma   90.00
#
_symmetry.space_group_name_H-M   'P 1'
#
loop_
_entity.id
_entity.type
_entity.pdbx_description
1 polymer ?
#
loop_
_entity_poly.entity_id
_entity_poly.type
_entity_poly.pdbx_seq_one_letter_code
_entity_poly.pdbx_strand_id
1 'polypeptide(L)' 'MPAQSEQQRKAAGAALSAKRKGSSKNLGGASQSMYESMTEEELADFASKEAASSGVLPLESLPDVLRVLKSIDRYIKGRG' A
#
# COMPACT_ATOMS: atom_id res chain seq x y z
N MET A 1 3.50 -10.94 -10.85
CA MET A 1 4.22 -9.88 -11.60
C MET A 1 4.12 -8.61 -10.77
N PRO A 2 5.20 -8.02 -10.25
CA PRO A 2 5.04 -6.92 -9.31
C PRO A 2 4.67 -5.64 -10.05
N ALA A 3 3.47 -5.15 -9.73
CA ALA A 3 3.10 -3.73 -9.64
C ALA A 3 2.98 -2.93 -10.94
N GLN A 4 1.99 -2.03 -10.93
CA GLN A 4 1.86 -0.94 -11.91
C GLN A 4 3.23 -0.33 -12.22
N SER A 5 3.45 0.00 -13.49
CA SER A 5 4.73 0.54 -13.96
C SER A 5 5.09 1.81 -13.19
N GLU A 6 6.38 2.05 -12.92
CA GLU A 6 6.84 3.24 -12.16
C GLU A 6 6.33 4.55 -12.78
N GLN A 7 6.22 4.57 -14.10
CA GLN A 7 5.64 5.68 -14.87
C GLN A 7 4.19 5.96 -14.49
N GLN A 8 3.38 4.91 -14.29
CA GLN A 8 1.98 5.04 -13.89
C GLN A 8 1.87 5.55 -12.46
N ARG A 9 2.73 5.08 -11.55
CA ARG A 9 2.78 5.59 -10.17
C ARG A 9 3.14 7.07 -10.11
N LYS A 10 4.12 7.51 -10.91
CA LYS A 10 4.47 8.94 -11.06
C LYS A 10 3.31 9.75 -11.64
N ALA A 11 2.62 9.22 -12.64
CA ALA A 11 1.43 9.84 -13.22
C ALA A 11 0.29 9.97 -12.21
N ALA A 12 0.05 8.92 -11.41
CA ALA A 12 -0.94 8.91 -10.34
C ALA A 12 -0.62 9.93 -9.26
N GLY A 13 0.65 10.05 -8.85
CA GLY A 13 1.08 11.05 -7.86
C GLY A 13 0.91 12.50 -8.33
N ALA A 14 1.19 12.75 -9.61
CA ALA A 14 0.95 14.06 -10.22
C ALA A 14 -0.57 14.36 -10.28
N ALA A 15 -1.37 13.39 -10.72
CA ALA A 15 -2.83 13.50 -10.78
C ALA A 15 -3.45 13.71 -9.38
N LEU A 16 -3.00 12.98 -8.36
CA LEU A 16 -3.44 13.13 -6.96
C LEU A 16 -3.18 14.55 -6.46
N SER A 17 -1.97 15.05 -6.70
CA SER A 17 -1.57 16.40 -6.29
C SER A 17 -2.41 17.47 -6.96
N ALA A 18 -2.72 17.29 -8.25
CA ALA A 18 -3.62 18.16 -8.99
C ALA A 18 -5.06 18.11 -8.47
N LYS A 19 -5.56 16.92 -8.11
CA LYS A 19 -6.93 16.71 -7.61
C LYS A 19 -7.15 17.37 -6.25
N ARG A 20 -6.18 17.25 -5.34
CA ARG A 20 -6.17 17.97 -4.05
C ARG A 20 -6.12 19.49 -4.19
N LYS A 21 -5.48 19.99 -5.25
CA LYS A 21 -5.37 21.43 -5.54
C LYS A 21 -6.49 21.95 -6.43
N GLY A 22 -7.38 21.08 -6.93
CA GLY A 22 -8.42 21.43 -7.90
C GLY A 22 -7.88 22.00 -9.22
N SER A 23 -6.65 21.64 -9.62
CA SER A 23 -6.00 22.21 -10.80
C SER A 23 -5.33 21.14 -11.68
N SER A 24 -5.87 20.94 -12.87
CA SER A 24 -5.35 20.01 -13.88
C SER A 24 -4.43 20.65 -14.92
N LYS A 25 -4.16 21.97 -14.82
CA LYS A 25 -3.45 22.76 -15.86
C LYS A 25 -2.04 22.28 -16.20
N ASN A 26 -1.41 21.50 -15.33
CA ASN A 26 -0.03 21.01 -15.52
C ASN A 26 0.04 19.48 -15.73
N LEU A 27 -1.10 18.81 -15.92
CA LEU A 27 -1.13 17.37 -16.18
C LEU A 27 -1.02 17.11 -17.69
N GLY A 28 -0.23 16.10 -18.05
CA GLY A 28 -0.03 15.69 -19.43
C GLY A 28 -0.07 14.17 -19.59
N GLY A 29 -0.64 13.72 -20.71
CA GLY A 29 -0.73 12.30 -21.08
C GLY A 29 -1.45 11.46 -20.02
N ALA A 30 -0.81 10.39 -19.55
CA ALA A 30 -1.40 9.45 -18.59
C ALA A 30 -1.88 10.11 -17.29
N SER A 31 -1.18 11.14 -16.80
CA SER A 31 -1.58 11.83 -15.56
C SER A 31 -2.90 12.58 -15.70
N GLN A 32 -3.21 13.12 -16.88
CA GLN A 32 -4.50 13.75 -17.17
C GLN A 32 -5.61 12.71 -17.26
N SER A 33 -5.39 11.62 -18.00
CA SER A 33 -6.39 10.54 -18.11
C SER A 33 -6.71 9.90 -16.75
N MET A 34 -5.70 9.74 -15.89
CA MET A 34 -5.89 9.22 -14.52
C MET A 34 -6.64 10.22 -13.64
N TYR A 35 -6.37 11.53 -13.74
CA TYR A 35 -7.09 12.56 -12.99
C TYR A 35 -8.60 12.56 -13.29
N GLU A 36 -8.94 12.40 -14.57
CA GLU A 36 -10.32 12.39 -15.06
C GLU A 36 -11.04 11.08 -14.74
N SER A 37 -10.35 9.94 -14.85
CA SER A 37 -10.98 8.61 -14.76
C SER A 37 -10.95 7.99 -13.36
N MET A 38 -10.06 8.44 -12.46
CA MET A 38 -9.85 7.81 -11.15
C MET A 38 -10.13 8.78 -10.02
N THR A 39 -10.64 8.30 -8.89
CA THR A 39 -10.91 9.09 -7.67
C THR A 39 -9.63 9.49 -6.93
N GLU A 40 -9.73 10.40 -5.95
CA GLU A 40 -8.57 10.77 -5.13
C GLU A 40 -7.96 9.54 -4.43
N GLU A 41 -8.80 8.66 -3.92
CA GLU A 41 -8.39 7.45 -3.21
C GLU A 41 -7.71 6.44 -4.15
N GLU A 42 -8.26 6.23 -5.34
CA GLU A 42 -7.63 5.36 -6.35
C GLU A 42 -6.30 5.92 -6.86
N LEU A 43 -6.20 7.25 -7.03
CA LEU A 43 -4.93 7.90 -7.37
C LEU A 43 -3.90 7.76 -6.24
N ALA A 44 -4.36 7.83 -4.98
CA ALA A 44 -3.51 7.61 -3.83
C ALA A 44 -3.01 6.17 -3.75
N ASP A 45 -3.86 5.18 -4.03
CA ASP A 45 -3.46 3.76 -4.09
C ASP A 45 -2.42 3.51 -5.19
N PHE A 46 -2.66 4.05 -6.40
CA PHE A 46 -1.71 3.92 -7.52
C PHE A 46 -0.39 4.68 -7.27
N ALA A 47 -0.44 5.83 -6.59
CA ALA A 47 0.73 6.63 -6.26
C ALA A 47 1.52 6.05 -5.08
N SER A 48 0.81 5.43 -4.14
CA SER A 48 1.37 4.90 -2.90
C SER A 48 1.94 3.52 -3.15
N LYS A 49 3.27 3.45 -3.23
CA LYS A 49 3.97 2.19 -2.99
C LYS A 49 5.07 2.42 -1.97
N GLU A 50 4.64 2.51 -0.71
CA GLU A 50 5.38 2.00 0.44
C GLU A 50 4.42 1.73 1.62
N ALA A 51 3.83 0.54 1.63
CA ALA A 51 3.40 -0.16 2.86
C ALA A 51 3.44 -1.70 2.67
N ALA A 52 4.23 -2.20 1.72
CA ALA A 52 4.72 -3.57 1.75
C ALA A 52 6.16 -3.65 2.31
N SER A 53 6.76 -2.52 2.68
CA SER A 53 8.12 -2.47 3.24
C SER A 53 8.35 -1.43 4.34
N SER A 54 7.34 -0.68 4.77
CA SER A 54 7.45 0.23 5.91
C SER A 54 6.63 -0.35 7.07
N GLY A 55 7.26 -1.26 7.81
CA GLY A 55 7.11 -1.54 9.25
C GLY A 55 5.79 -1.28 10.00
N VAL A 56 4.62 -1.39 9.38
CA VAL A 56 3.34 -1.51 10.09
C VAL A 56 2.81 -2.89 9.74
N LEU A 57 3.17 -3.87 10.56
CA LEU A 57 2.48 -5.16 10.53
C LEU A 57 1.03 -4.87 10.93
N PRO A 58 0.02 -5.22 10.10
CA PRO A 58 -1.36 -5.25 10.57
C PRO A 58 -1.37 -6.09 11.85
N LEU A 59 -2.02 -5.61 12.91
CA LEU A 59 -2.05 -6.32 14.19
C LEU A 59 -2.69 -7.72 14.04
N GLU A 60 -3.45 -7.91 12.96
CA GLU A 60 -4.09 -9.13 12.48
C GLU A 60 -3.19 -10.04 11.62
N SER A 61 -1.97 -9.61 11.25
CA SER A 61 -1.02 -10.36 10.39
C SER A 61 0.25 -10.81 11.15
N LEU A 62 0.20 -10.82 12.48
CA LEU A 62 1.17 -11.57 13.28
C LEU A 62 0.73 -13.03 13.30
N PRO A 63 1.59 -14.01 12.96
CA PRO A 63 1.26 -15.41 13.18
C PRO A 63 1.04 -15.60 14.68
N ASP A 64 -0.23 -15.83 15.06
CA ASP A 64 -0.75 -16.18 16.37
C ASP A 64 0.35 -16.27 17.44
N VAL A 65 0.65 -15.18 18.16
CA VAL A 65 1.57 -15.21 19.31
C VAL A 65 1.14 -16.34 20.26
N LEU A 66 -0.17 -16.59 20.35
CA LEU A 66 -0.76 -17.74 21.02
C LEU A 66 -0.27 -19.11 20.53
N ARG A 67 -0.03 -19.28 19.23
CA ARG A 67 0.48 -20.52 18.62
C ARG A 67 1.95 -20.74 18.93
N VAL A 68 2.75 -19.67 18.93
CA VAL A 68 4.15 -19.71 19.36
C VAL A 68 4.22 -20.03 20.86
N LEU A 69 3.44 -19.34 21.69
CA LEU A 69 3.37 -19.59 23.13
C LEU A 69 2.89 -21.01 23.46
N LYS A 70 1.85 -21.51 22.78
CA LYS A 70 1.38 -22.90 22.94
C LYS A 70 2.41 -23.94 22.50
N SER A 71 3.24 -23.65 21.49
CA SER A 71 4.33 -24.54 21.09
C SER A 71 5.45 -24.57 22.14
N ILE A 72 5.76 -23.43 22.75
CA ILE A 72 6.74 -23.33 23.86
C ILE A 72 6.22 -24.09 25.10
N ASP A 73 4.97 -23.87 25.48
CA ASP A 73 4.34 -24.54 26.63
C ASP A 73 4.33 -26.07 26.46
N ARG A 74 3.96 -26.57 25.27
CA ARG A 74 4.04 -28.02 24.97
C ARG A 74 5.45 -28.57 25.04
N TYR A 75 6.44 -27.82 24.55
CA TYR A 75 7.84 -28.25 24.57
C TYR A 75 8.41 -28.33 25.99
N ILE A 76 8.02 -27.41 26.87
CA ILE A 76 8.40 -27.44 28.29
C ILE A 76 7.70 -28.61 29.00
N LYS A 77 6.40 -28.79 28.77
CA LYS A 77 5.60 -29.83 29.43
C LYS A 77 5.95 -31.26 28.99
N GLY A 78 6.43 -31.45 27.77
CA GLY A 78 6.85 -32.77 27.25
C GLY A 78 8.26 -33.21 27.65
N ARG A 79 9.00 -32.39 28.41
CA ARG A 79 10.36 -32.72 28.90
C ARG A 79 10.40 -33.10 30.40
N GLY A 80 9.24 -33.22 31.04
CA GLY A 80 9.09 -33.72 32.42
C GLY A 80 8.63 -35.16 32.46
#